data_AF-A0A4Q5R6I5-F1
#
_entry.id   AF-A0A4Q5R6I5-F1
#
_cell.length_a   1.000
_cell.length_b   1.000
_cell.length_c   1.000
_cell.angle_alpha   90.00
_cell.angle_beta   90.00
_cell.angle_gamma   90.00
#
_symmetry.space_group_name_H-M   'P 1'
#
loop_
_entity.id
_entity.type
_entity.pdbx_description
1 polymer ?
#
loop_
_entity_poly.entity_id
_entity_poly.type
_entity_poly.pdbx_seq_one_letter_code
_entity_poly.pdbx_strand_id
1 'polypeptide(L)' 'MSTMEFNNMLVHNAEFLKPFAITLTRDSEAAKDLFQETLFRALANKEKYNVGTNIKAWLYT' A
#
# COMPACT_ATOMS: atom_id res chain seq x y z
N MET A 1 3.77 5.47 16.68
CA MET A 1 3.95 6.13 15.36
C MET A 1 2.78 7.08 15.14
N SER A 2 3.05 8.35 14.86
CA SER A 2 2.04 9.34 14.52
C SER A 2 1.37 9.00 13.17
N THR A 3 0.22 9.61 12.87
CA THR A 3 -0.43 9.46 11.57
C THR A 3 0.46 9.94 10.42
N MET A 4 1.18 11.04 10.60
CA MET A 4 2.02 11.60 9.56
C MET A 4 3.25 10.71 9.26
N GLU A 5 3.87 10.14 10.29
CA GLU A 5 4.96 9.16 10.13
C GLU A 5 4.50 7.91 9.38
N PHE A 6 3.32 7.37 9.73
CA PHE A 6 2.75 6.21 9.05
C PHE A 6 2.46 6.49 7.58
N ASN A 7 1.82 7.62 7.27
CA ASN A 7 1.46 7.99 5.91
C ASN A 7 2.71 8.14 5.02
N ASN A 8 3.75 8.80 5.54
CA ASN A 8 5.02 8.95 4.82
C ASN A 8 5.68 7.59 4.58
N MET A 9 5.74 6.74 5.61
CA MET A 9 6.29 5.38 5.49
C MET A 9 5.50 4.55 4.46
N LEU A 10 4.17 4.61 4.48
CA LEU A 10 3.29 3.89 3.57
C LEU A 10 3.55 4.30 2.12
N VAL A 11 3.45 5.59 1.81
CA VAL A 11 3.61 6.09 0.42
C VAL A 11 5.01 5.80 -0.09
N HIS A 12 6.04 6.01 0.73
CA HIS A 12 7.43 5.78 0.34
C HIS A 12 7.74 4.30 0.06
N ASN A 13 7.03 3.39 0.73
CA ASN A 13 7.22 1.95 0.55
C ASN A 13 6.24 1.32 -0.42
N ALA A 14 5.18 1.98 -0.89
CA ALA A 14 4.17 1.32 -1.72
C ALA A 14 4.56 1.19 -3.20
N GLU A 15 5.51 1.99 -3.70
CA GLU A 15 5.88 2.05 -5.13
C GLU A 15 6.22 0.68 -5.75
N PHE A 16 6.75 -0.27 -4.97
CA PHE A 16 7.04 -1.62 -5.47
C PHE A 16 5.79 -2.38 -5.92
N LEU A 17 4.58 -1.97 -5.52
CA LEU A 17 3.31 -2.61 -5.90
C LEU A 17 2.90 -2.28 -7.34
N LYS A 18 3.38 -1.19 -7.95
CA LYS A 18 2.94 -0.75 -9.28
C LYS A 18 3.12 -1.82 -10.38
N PRO A 19 4.27 -2.51 -10.49
CA PRO A 19 4.43 -3.60 -11.46
C PRO A 19 3.50 -4.80 -11.18
N PHE A 20 3.21 -5.09 -9.91
CA PHE A 20 2.30 -6.17 -9.54
C PHE A 20 0.86 -5.82 -9.93
N ALA A 21 0.43 -4.59 -9.67
CA ALA A 21 -0.89 -4.12 -10.08
C ALA A 21 -1.08 -4.26 -11.59
N ILE A 22 -0.11 -3.83 -12.40
CA ILE A 22 -0.13 -4.00 -13.87
C ILE A 22 -0.18 -5.47 -14.27
N THR A 23 0.60 -6.33 -13.60
CA THR A 23 0.62 -7.77 -13.91
C THR A 23 -0.71 -8.44 -13.61
N LEU A 24 -1.39 -8.03 -12.54
CA LEU A 24 -2.67 -8.57 -12.10
C LEU A 24 -3.84 -8.10 -12.97
N THR A 25 -3.87 -6.81 -13.33
CA THR A 25 -4.99 -6.24 -14.08
C THR A 25 -4.81 -6.36 -15.59
N ARG A 26 -3.56 -6.39 -16.08
CA ARG A 26 -3.18 -6.28 -17.50
C ARG A 26 -3.73 -5.02 -18.18
N ASP A 27 -4.09 -4.02 -17.38
CA ASP A 27 -4.66 -2.75 -17.81
C ASP A 27 -4.11 -1.63 -16.92
N SER A 28 -3.72 -0.52 -17.56
CA SER A 28 -3.01 0.57 -16.88
C SER A 28 -3.92 1.45 -16.02
N GLU A 29 -5.22 1.55 -16.36
CA GLU A 29 -6.19 2.32 -15.58
C GLU A 29 -6.63 1.50 -14.37
N ALA A 30 -7.03 0.24 -14.59
CA ALA A 30 -7.37 -0.69 -13.52
C ALA A 30 -6.18 -0.93 -12.55
N ALA A 31 -4.94 -0.91 -13.04
CA ALA A 31 -3.76 -1.02 -12.17
C ALA A 31 -3.60 0.19 -11.24
N LYS A 32 -3.90 1.40 -11.73
CA LYS A 32 -3.88 2.62 -10.90
C LYS A 32 -4.97 2.54 -9.85
N ASP A 33 -6.17 2.12 -10.22
CA ASP A 33 -7.29 1.97 -9.31
C ASP A 33 -6.99 0.94 -8.22
N LEU A 34 -6.46 -0.22 -8.60
CA LEU A 34 -6.04 -1.27 -7.66
C LEU A 34 -4.99 -0.75 -6.68
N PHE A 35 -3.96 -0.05 -7.19
CA PHE A 35 -2.91 0.53 -6.35
C PHE A 35 -3.48 1.56 -5.35
N GLN A 36 -4.38 2.44 -5.81
CA GLN A 36 -5.03 3.43 -4.95
C GLN A 36 -5.94 2.78 -3.90
N GLU A 37 -6.72 1.77 -4.26
CA GLU A 37 -7.57 1.02 -3.35
C GLU A 37 -6.73 0.29 -2.27
N THR A 38 -5.59 -0.31 -2.65
CA THR A 38 -4.66 -0.92 -1.69
C THR A 38 -4.14 0.11 -0.68
N LEU A 39 -3.74 1.30 -1.14
CA LEU A 39 -3.30 2.38 -0.26
C LEU A 39 -4.41 2.89 0.64
N PHE A 40 -5.63 3.05 0.11
CA PHE A 40 -6.80 3.46 0.87
C PHE A 40 -7.10 2.47 2.00
N ARG A 41 -7.07 1.17 1.70
CA ARG A 41 -7.25 0.11 2.71
C ARG A 41 -6.14 0.13 3.76
N ALA A 42 -4.90 0.33 3.35
CA ALA A 42 -3.77 0.44 4.28
C ALA A 42 -3.93 1.62 5.24
N LEU A 43 -4.40 2.77 4.76
CA LEU A 43 -4.71 3.93 5.59
C LEU A 43 -5.89 3.66 6.53
N ALA A 44 -6.97 3.07 6.02
CA ALA A 44 -8.18 2.75 6.79
C ALA A 44 -7.96 1.70 7.87
N ASN A 45 -6.94 0.84 7.72
CA ASN A 45 -6.56 -0.20 8.68
C ASN A 45 -5.27 0.13 9.44
N LYS A 46 -4.87 1.41 9.50
CA LYS A 46 -3.64 1.86 10.15
C LYS A 46 -3.52 1.31 11.59
N GLU A 47 -4.62 1.24 12.32
CA GLU A 47 -4.67 0.74 13.69
C GLU A 47 -4.28 -0.74 13.81
N LYS A 48 -4.37 -1.52 12.72
CA LYS A 48 -3.94 -2.91 12.66
C LYS A 48 -2.44 -3.07 12.37
N TYR A 49 -1.77 -1.98 11.98
CA TYR A 49 -0.33 -2.00 11.74
C TYR A 49 0.45 -1.90 13.05
N ASN A 50 1.20 -2.95 13.37
CA ASN A 50 2.13 -2.95 14.50
C ASN A 50 3.49 -2.39 14.07
N VAL A 51 4.03 -1.44 14.85
CA VAL A 51 5.37 -0.89 14.63
C VAL A 51 6.41 -2.02 14.66
N GLY A 52 7.28 -2.06 13.66
CA GLY A 52 8.27 -3.14 13.48
C GLY A 52 7.84 -4.22 12.49
N THR A 53 6.55 -4.27 12.11
CA THR A 53 6.07 -5.10 11.00
C THR A 53 6.74 -4.67 9.69
N ASN A 54 7.09 -5.62 8.83
CA ASN A 54 7.56 -5.30 7.48
C ASN A 54 6.40 -4.73 6.65
N ILE A 55 6.42 -3.42 6.40
CA ILE A 55 5.37 -2.72 5.67
C ILE A 55 5.14 -3.29 4.26
N LYS A 56 6.18 -3.76 3.56
CA LYS A 56 6.02 -4.34 2.22
C LYS A 56 5.25 -5.65 2.28
N ALA A 57 5.58 -6.52 3.24
CA ALA A 57 4.87 -7.77 3.45
C ALA A 57 3.41 -7.54 3.87
N TRP A 58 3.17 -6.55 4.72
CA TRP A 58 1.82 -6.18 5.16
C TRP A 58 0.96 -5.61 4.03
N LEU A 59 1.56 -4.93 3.05
CA LEU A 59 0.83 -4.45 1.87
C LEU A 59 0.49 -5.54 0.85
N TYR A 60 1.08 -6.74 0.96
CA TYR A 60 0.75 -7.88 0.10
C TYR A 60 -0.46 -8.69 0.59
N THR A 61 -0.84 -8.56 1.86
CA THR A 61 -1.98 -9.25 2.47
C THR A 61 -3.27 -8.47 2.32
#